data_AF-A0A1A8MVF2-F1
#
_entry.id   AF-A0A1A8MVF2-F1
#
_cell.length_a   1.000
_cell.length_b   1.000
_cell.length_c   1.000
_cell.angle_alpha   90.00
_cell.angle_beta   90.00
_cell.angle_gamma   90.00
#
_symmetry.space_group_name_H-M   'P 1'
#
loop_
_entity.id
_entity.type
_entity.pdbx_description
1 polymer ?
#
loop_
_entity_poly.entity_id
_entity_poly.type
_entity_poly.pdbx_seq_one_letter_code
_entity_poly.pdbx_strand_id
1 'polypeptide(L)'
;MNMGAFLGFVIGLVRYLQLKKKIEKSWLNYVSAAGFLMGCFGMTLVGNFQLFEEMLIHNMGTLMTFGLGTVYCWMQSYITLKVNLSNEGKAVAIIRFLLSAAITICVVLKYALLLNPDRMHAARCQWALVMFFLAFIGTFSVEFRHFHVEMTVDTLEHPVSQFESSDVFRQHLEQL
;
A
#
# COMPACT_ATOMS: atom_id res chain seq x y z
N MET A 1 -13.43 -10.03 -8.62
CA MET A 1 -12.55 -8.86 -8.88
C MET A 1 -13.11 -7.57 -8.28
N ASN A 2 -14.41 -7.26 -8.42
CA ASN A 2 -15.02 -6.03 -7.87
C ASN A 2 -14.86 -5.85 -6.34
N MET A 3 -15.04 -6.91 -5.54
CA MET A 3 -14.75 -6.86 -4.09
C MET A 3 -13.28 -6.54 -3.78
N GLY A 4 -12.36 -7.05 -4.60
CA GLY A 4 -10.93 -6.75 -4.47
C GLY A 4 -10.61 -5.29 -4.83
N ALA A 5 -11.27 -4.74 -5.85
CA ALA A 5 -11.14 -3.33 -6.21
C ALA A 5 -11.65 -2.41 -5.09
N PHE A 6 -12.77 -2.76 -4.45
CA PHE A 6 -13.29 -2.02 -3.30
C PHE A 6 -12.35 -2.10 -2.09
N LEU A 7 -11.83 -3.28 -1.77
CA LEU A 7 -10.86 -3.44 -0.70
C LEU A 7 -9.58 -2.64 -0.97
N GLY A 8 -9.08 -2.69 -2.22
CA GLY A 8 -7.97 -1.86 -2.67
C GLY A 8 -8.25 -0.38 -2.47
N PHE A 9 -9.42 0.11 -2.89
CA PHE A 9 -9.84 1.49 -2.69
C PHE A 9 -9.77 1.92 -1.22
N VAL A 10 -10.33 1.10 -0.30
CA VAL A 10 -10.28 1.38 1.14
C VAL A 10 -8.84 1.44 1.64
N ILE A 11 -8.01 0.45 1.30
CA ILE A 11 -6.59 0.43 1.72
C ILE A 11 -5.84 1.66 1.21
N GLY A 12 -6.08 2.05 -0.06
CA GLY A 12 -5.50 3.23 -0.67
C GLY A 12 -5.86 4.52 0.07
N LEU A 13 -7.14 4.68 0.46
CA LEU A 13 -7.60 5.81 1.24
C LEU A 13 -6.97 5.86 2.63
N VAL A 14 -6.94 4.74 3.35
CA VAL A 14 -6.31 4.69 4.68
C VAL A 14 -4.83 5.03 4.56
N ARG A 15 -4.13 4.51 3.55
CA ARG A 15 -2.72 4.83 3.30
C ARG A 15 -2.50 6.30 2.98
N TYR A 16 -3.36 6.90 2.17
CA TYR A 16 -3.32 8.34 1.88
C TYR A 16 -3.44 9.17 3.16
N LEU A 17 -4.40 8.83 4.03
CA LEU A 17 -4.61 9.52 5.31
C LEU A 17 -3.41 9.37 6.27
N GLN A 18 -2.80 8.19 6.33
CA GLN A 18 -1.59 7.97 7.13
C GLN A 18 -0.42 8.84 6.66
N LEU A 19 -0.16 8.85 5.35
CA LEU A 19 0.95 9.60 4.78
C LEU A 19 0.75 11.11 4.83
N LYS A 20 -0.52 11.58 4.83
CA LYS A 20 -0.86 12.99 4.98
C LYS A 20 -0.27 13.61 6.26
N LYS A 21 -0.12 12.82 7.34
CA LYS A 21 0.47 13.28 8.61
C LYS A 21 2.00 13.20 8.65
N LYS A 22 2.64 12.38 7.81
CA LYS A 22 4.08 12.06 7.89
C LYS A 22 4.94 12.65 6.77
N ILE A 23 4.34 13.13 5.67
CA ILE A 23 5.08 13.66 4.50
C ILE A 23 5.01 15.18 4.45
N GLU A 24 6.16 15.84 4.26
CA GLU A 24 6.22 17.28 3.92
C GLU A 24 5.70 17.56 2.49
N LYS A 25 6.09 16.75 1.50
CA LYS A 25 5.68 16.89 0.09
C LYS A 25 4.33 16.24 -0.22
N SER A 26 3.25 16.90 0.20
CA SER A 26 1.87 16.40 0.06
C SER A 26 1.45 16.00 -1.37
N TRP A 27 2.04 16.61 -2.42
CA TRP A 27 1.70 16.32 -3.82
C TRP A 27 2.00 14.87 -4.22
N LEU A 28 3.11 14.29 -3.72
CA LEU A 28 3.54 12.95 -4.09
C LEU A 28 2.57 11.87 -3.56
N ASN A 29 2.04 12.10 -2.36
CA ASN A 29 1.00 11.26 -1.76
C ASN A 29 -0.32 11.38 -2.54
N TYR A 30 -0.73 12.59 -2.93
CA TYR A 30 -1.95 12.79 -3.71
C TYR A 30 -1.87 12.10 -5.09
N VAL A 31 -0.78 12.32 -5.83
CA VAL A 31 -0.60 11.72 -7.16
C VAL A 31 -0.56 10.20 -7.09
N SER A 32 0.16 9.63 -6.12
CA SER A 32 0.22 8.17 -5.94
C SER A 32 -1.14 7.59 -5.55
N ALA A 33 -1.87 8.24 -4.63
CA ALA A 33 -3.21 7.82 -4.26
C ALA A 33 -4.18 7.88 -5.46
N ALA A 34 -4.22 8.99 -6.19
CA ALA A 34 -5.07 9.14 -7.37
C ALA A 34 -4.77 8.07 -8.43
N GLY A 35 -3.48 7.79 -8.70
CA GLY A 35 -3.07 6.72 -9.61
C GLY A 35 -3.52 5.33 -9.14
N PHE A 36 -3.45 5.05 -7.84
CA PHE A 36 -3.91 3.78 -7.28
C PHE A 36 -5.43 3.60 -7.35
N LEU A 37 -6.21 4.67 -7.11
CA LEU A 37 -7.67 4.64 -7.27
C LEU A 37 -8.06 4.38 -8.72
N MET A 38 -7.35 5.01 -9.66
CA MET A 38 -7.53 4.75 -11.09
C MET A 38 -7.17 3.30 -11.45
N GLY A 39 -6.14 2.72 -10.80
CA GLY A 39 -5.83 1.29 -10.90
C GLY A 39 -6.93 0.38 -10.35
N CYS A 40 -7.57 0.75 -9.24
CA CYS A 40 -8.73 0.03 -8.69
C CYS A 40 -9.93 0.08 -9.66
N PHE A 41 -10.16 1.22 -10.30
CA PHE A 41 -11.17 1.31 -11.37
C PHE A 41 -10.82 0.40 -12.56
N GLY A 42 -9.55 0.35 -12.96
CA GLY A 42 -9.05 -0.62 -13.94
C GLY A 42 -9.36 -2.07 -13.55
N MET A 43 -9.22 -2.42 -12.27
CA MET A 43 -9.50 -3.78 -11.77
C MET A 43 -10.99 -4.13 -11.87
N THR A 44 -11.86 -3.15 -11.66
CA THR A 44 -13.30 -3.29 -11.92
C THR A 44 -13.55 -3.52 -13.41
N LEU A 45 -12.92 -2.77 -14.31
CA LEU A 45 -13.07 -2.98 -15.76
C LEU A 45 -12.64 -4.39 -16.19
N VAL A 46 -11.45 -4.84 -15.78
CA VAL A 46 -10.96 -6.21 -16.06
C VAL A 46 -11.90 -7.28 -15.50
N GLY A 47 -12.54 -7.00 -14.36
CA GLY A 47 -13.45 -7.91 -13.69
C GLY A 47 -14.84 -8.03 -14.33
N ASN A 48 -15.32 -7.00 -15.03
CA ASN A 48 -16.64 -7.00 -15.66
C ASN A 48 -16.56 -7.23 -17.17
N PHE A 49 -15.50 -6.76 -17.84
CA PHE A 49 -15.29 -6.94 -19.27
C PHE A 49 -14.23 -8.02 -19.51
N GLN A 50 -14.67 -9.17 -20.02
CA GLN A 50 -13.78 -10.28 -20.33
C GLN A 50 -13.03 -10.04 -21.65
N LEU A 51 -11.81 -10.59 -21.75
CA LEU A 51 -10.93 -10.43 -22.91
C LEU A 51 -11.59 -10.88 -24.23
N PHE A 52 -12.48 -11.88 -24.18
CA PHE A 52 -13.08 -12.49 -25.37
C PHE A 52 -14.24 -11.68 -25.95
N GLU A 53 -14.92 -10.85 -25.15
CA GLU A 53 -16.03 -10.03 -25.64
C GLU A 53 -15.57 -8.62 -25.98
N GLU A 54 -14.78 -7.99 -25.10
CA GLU A 54 -14.41 -6.58 -25.24
C GLU A 54 -12.91 -6.36 -25.03
N MET A 55 -12.13 -6.79 -26.02
CA MET A 55 -10.66 -6.79 -25.97
C MET A 55 -10.07 -5.41 -25.67
N LEU A 56 -10.61 -4.35 -26.27
CA LEU A 56 -10.09 -2.99 -26.09
C LEU A 56 -10.26 -2.53 -24.65
N ILE A 57 -11.48 -2.64 -24.10
CA ILE A 57 -11.79 -2.24 -22.73
C ILE A 57 -11.00 -3.09 -21.73
N HIS A 58 -10.90 -4.40 -21.97
CA HIS A 58 -10.13 -5.30 -21.11
C HIS A 58 -8.64 -4.95 -21.08
N ASN A 59 -8.03 -4.67 -22.23
CA ASN A 59 -6.62 -4.28 -22.31
C ASN A 59 -6.37 -2.92 -21.65
N MET A 60 -7.29 -1.96 -21.80
CA MET A 60 -7.24 -0.69 -21.09
C MET A 60 -7.32 -0.88 -19.57
N GLY A 61 -8.28 -1.69 -19.10
CA GLY A 61 -8.38 -2.03 -17.68
C GLY A 61 -7.13 -2.74 -17.14
N THR A 62 -6.52 -3.60 -17.94
CA THR A 62 -5.28 -4.31 -17.61
C THR A 62 -4.11 -3.35 -17.47
N LEU A 63 -3.98 -2.39 -18.40
CA LEU A 63 -2.96 -1.35 -18.35
C LEU A 63 -3.16 -0.44 -17.14
N MET A 64 -4.40 -0.04 -16.85
CA MET A 64 -4.71 0.77 -15.67
C MET A 64 -4.39 0.02 -14.38
N THR A 65 -4.80 -1.24 -14.25
CA THR A 65 -4.57 -2.04 -13.04
C THR A 65 -3.10 -2.28 -12.78
N PHE A 66 -2.39 -2.85 -13.77
CA PHE A 66 -1.00 -3.28 -13.57
C PHE A 66 0.00 -2.18 -13.85
N GLY A 67 -0.24 -1.32 -14.83
CA GLY A 67 0.63 -0.18 -15.13
C GLY A 67 0.62 0.85 -14.00
N LEU A 68 -0.56 1.41 -13.67
CA LEU A 68 -0.65 2.39 -12.57
C LEU A 68 -0.35 1.75 -11.21
N GLY A 69 -0.73 0.47 -11.02
CA GLY A 69 -0.34 -0.29 -9.83
C GLY A 69 1.18 -0.37 -9.66
N THR A 70 1.94 -0.64 -10.73
CA THR A 70 3.41 -0.72 -10.68
C THR A 70 4.02 0.63 -10.34
N VAL A 71 3.54 1.71 -10.95
CA VAL A 71 3.97 3.07 -10.63
C VAL A 71 3.69 3.39 -9.16
N TYR A 72 2.51 3.00 -8.66
CA TYR A 72 2.16 3.15 -7.25
C TYR A 72 3.12 2.39 -6.32
N CYS A 73 3.46 1.14 -6.63
CA CYS A 73 4.41 0.34 -5.85
C CYS A 73 5.78 1.02 -5.74
N TRP A 74 6.30 1.56 -6.84
CA TRP A 74 7.55 2.31 -6.85
C TRP A 74 7.48 3.59 -6.02
N MET A 75 6.41 4.37 -6.20
CA MET A 75 6.20 5.61 -5.43
C MET A 75 6.09 5.32 -3.93
N GLN A 76 5.34 4.29 -3.53
CA GLN A 76 5.19 3.89 -2.13
C GLN A 76 6.49 3.34 -1.54
N SER A 77 7.28 2.60 -2.32
CA SER A 77 8.62 2.16 -1.91
C SER A 77 9.55 3.34 -1.65
N TYR A 78 9.57 4.31 -2.57
CA TYR A 78 10.36 5.54 -2.42
C TYR A 78 9.94 6.36 -1.19
N ILE A 79 8.63 6.56 -1.01
CA ILE A 79 8.07 7.25 0.15
C ILE A 79 8.48 6.54 1.45
N THR A 80 8.35 5.20 1.50
CA THR A 80 8.71 4.41 2.68
C THR A 80 10.19 4.56 3.00
N LEU A 81 11.07 4.52 1.99
CA LEU A 81 12.51 4.72 2.16
C LEU A 81 12.85 6.11 2.71
N LYS A 82 12.12 7.15 2.31
CA LYS A 82 12.34 8.54 2.76
C LYS A 82 11.82 8.81 4.17
N VAL A 83 10.64 8.27 4.50
CA VAL A 83 9.97 8.56 5.77
C VAL A 83 10.48 7.66 6.90
N ASN A 84 10.92 6.43 6.61
CA ASN A 84 11.11 5.39 7.63
C ASN A 84 12.58 4.97 7.80
N LEU A 85 13.50 5.94 7.93
CA LEU A 85 14.94 5.69 8.10
C LEU A 85 15.37 5.12 9.47
N SER A 86 14.43 4.89 10.40
CA SER A 86 14.70 4.14 11.64
C SER A 86 14.95 2.65 11.34
N ASN A 87 15.74 1.96 12.18
CA ASN A 87 16.26 0.62 11.90
C ASN A 87 15.18 -0.44 11.60
N GLU A 88 14.02 -0.35 12.26
CA GLU A 88 12.85 -1.23 12.05
C GLU A 88 12.13 -0.97 10.70
N GLY A 89 12.12 0.29 10.23
CA GLY A 89 11.47 0.70 8.98
C GLY A 89 12.24 0.32 7.72
N LYS A 90 13.57 0.13 7.83
CA LYS A 90 14.44 -0.24 6.71
C LYS A 90 14.11 -1.62 6.13
N ALA A 91 13.82 -2.61 6.97
CA ALA A 91 13.48 -3.96 6.52
C ALA A 91 12.22 -3.95 5.64
N VAL A 92 11.17 -3.25 6.07
CA VAL A 92 9.92 -3.08 5.31
C VAL A 92 10.18 -2.34 3.99
N ALA A 93 11.01 -1.30 4.02
CA ALA A 93 11.37 -0.55 2.83
C ALA A 93 12.13 -1.39 1.79
N ILE A 94 13.08 -2.23 2.24
CA ILE A 94 13.83 -3.17 1.38
C ILE A 94 12.88 -4.21 0.77
N ILE A 95 12.00 -4.83 1.59
CA ILE A 95 11.02 -5.80 1.10
C ILE A 95 10.15 -5.18 0.01
N ARG A 96 9.63 -3.97 0.22
CA ARG A 96 8.80 -3.25 -0.77
C ARG A 96 9.56 -2.92 -2.05
N PHE A 97 10.83 -2.55 -1.93
CA PHE A 97 11.69 -2.29 -3.08
C PHE A 97 11.91 -3.56 -3.91
N LEU A 98 12.28 -4.68 -3.26
CA LEU A 98 12.45 -5.98 -3.92
C LEU A 98 11.17 -6.44 -4.61
N LEU A 99 10.03 -6.26 -3.94
CA LEU A 99 8.73 -6.64 -4.47
C LEU A 99 8.29 -5.75 -5.65
N SER A 100 8.60 -4.45 -5.62
CA SER A 100 8.37 -3.54 -6.76
C SER A 100 9.23 -3.92 -7.96
N ALA A 101 10.49 -4.31 -7.72
CA ALA A 101 11.36 -4.82 -8.77
C ALA A 101 10.82 -6.13 -9.36
N ALA A 102 10.39 -7.08 -8.52
CA ALA A 102 9.79 -8.34 -8.96
C ALA A 102 8.50 -8.11 -9.78
N ILE A 103 7.61 -7.23 -9.33
CA ILE A 103 6.41 -6.81 -10.08
C ILE A 103 6.81 -6.27 -11.45
N THR A 104 7.79 -5.36 -11.49
CA THR A 104 8.27 -4.74 -12.74
C THR A 104 8.81 -5.79 -13.72
N ILE A 105 9.62 -6.73 -13.22
CA ILE A 105 10.13 -7.85 -14.01
C ILE A 105 8.96 -8.69 -14.56
N CYS A 106 7.97 -9.02 -13.73
CA CYS A 106 6.78 -9.76 -14.18
C CYS A 106 5.96 -8.99 -15.23
N VAL A 107 5.83 -7.67 -15.10
CA VAL A 107 5.19 -6.81 -16.12
C VAL A 107 5.95 -6.88 -17.44
N VAL A 108 7.29 -6.69 -17.40
CA VAL A 108 8.14 -6.76 -18.59
C VAL A 108 8.07 -8.14 -19.23
N LEU A 109 8.14 -9.21 -18.44
CA LEU A 109 8.01 -10.57 -18.92
C LEU A 109 6.63 -10.83 -19.55
N LYS A 110 5.54 -10.32 -18.96
CA LYS A 110 4.19 -10.41 -19.56
C LYS A 110 4.17 -9.77 -20.96
N TYR A 111 4.75 -8.58 -21.12
CA TYR A 111 4.79 -7.89 -22.41
C TYR A 111 5.77 -8.51 -23.40
N ALA A 112 6.88 -9.08 -22.93
CA ALA A 112 7.81 -9.82 -23.79
C ALA A 112 7.22 -11.16 -24.26
N LEU A 113 6.51 -11.89 -23.38
CA LEU A 113 5.83 -13.13 -23.74
C LEU A 113 4.62 -12.90 -24.64
N LEU A 114 4.04 -11.69 -24.66
CA LEU A 114 2.98 -11.33 -25.62
C LEU A 114 3.46 -11.41 -27.08
N LEU A 115 4.78 -11.39 -27.33
CA LEU A 115 5.37 -11.62 -28.67
C LEU A 115 5.52 -13.11 -29.01
N ASN A 116 5.34 -14.02 -28.05
CA ASN A 116 5.45 -15.46 -28.24
C ASN A 116 4.05 -16.13 -28.21
N PRO A 117 3.78 -17.14 -29.06
CA PRO A 117 2.45 -17.75 -29.17
C PRO A 117 2.03 -18.61 -27.96
N ASP A 118 2.91 -18.88 -27.00
CA ASP A 118 2.65 -19.81 -25.90
C ASP A 118 1.81 -19.19 -24.77
N ARG A 119 0.49 -19.30 -24.94
CA ARG A 119 -0.51 -18.72 -24.02
C ARG A 119 -0.45 -19.25 -22.57
N MET A 120 0.09 -20.45 -22.36
CA MET A 120 0.17 -21.06 -21.02
C MET A 120 1.14 -20.35 -20.08
N HIS A 121 2.25 -19.82 -20.61
CA HIS A 121 3.22 -19.09 -19.80
C HIS A 121 2.70 -17.70 -19.41
N ALA A 122 1.96 -17.04 -20.30
CA ALA A 122 1.35 -15.73 -20.04
C ALA A 122 0.35 -15.76 -18.87
N ALA A 123 -0.48 -16.80 -18.79
CA ALA A 123 -1.43 -16.97 -17.68
C ALA A 123 -0.72 -17.13 -16.33
N ARG A 124 0.35 -17.93 -16.26
CA ARG A 124 1.15 -18.10 -15.03
C ARG A 124 1.80 -16.79 -14.59
N CYS A 125 2.35 -16.02 -15.53
CA CYS A 125 2.93 -14.70 -15.23
C CYS A 125 1.88 -13.72 -14.68
N GLN A 126 0.65 -13.75 -15.19
CA GLN A 126 -0.43 -12.90 -14.70
C GLN A 126 -0.80 -13.24 -13.25
N TRP A 127 -0.92 -14.51 -12.91
CA TRP A 127 -1.21 -14.93 -11.53
C TRP A 127 -0.07 -14.61 -10.58
N ALA A 128 1.18 -14.86 -10.98
CA ALA A 128 2.35 -14.49 -10.18
C ALA A 128 2.37 -12.98 -9.90
N LEU A 129 2.06 -12.17 -10.91
CA LEU A 129 1.98 -10.72 -10.80
C LEU A 129 0.89 -10.28 -9.81
N VAL A 130 -0.30 -10.89 -9.85
CA VAL A 130 -1.37 -10.63 -8.86
C VAL A 130 -0.90 -10.98 -7.45
N MET A 131 -0.22 -12.10 -7.25
CA MET A 131 0.30 -12.50 -5.94
C MET A 131 1.34 -11.51 -5.41
N PHE A 132 2.23 -11.00 -6.25
CA PHE A 132 3.19 -9.97 -5.84
C PHE A 132 2.52 -8.65 -5.47
N PHE A 133 1.49 -8.22 -6.20
CA PHE A 133 0.69 -7.05 -5.84
C PHE A 133 -0.02 -7.23 -4.48
N LEU A 134 -0.62 -8.39 -4.25
CA LEU A 134 -1.29 -8.69 -2.98
C LEU A 134 -0.30 -8.73 -1.82
N ALA A 135 0.88 -9.35 -2.02
CA ALA A 135 1.95 -9.35 -1.03
C ALA A 135 2.41 -7.90 -0.73
N PHE A 136 2.50 -7.05 -1.76
CA PHE A 136 2.90 -5.66 -1.60
C PHE A 136 1.87 -4.89 -0.76
N ILE A 137 0.59 -5.02 -1.09
CA ILE A 137 -0.49 -4.41 -0.33
C ILE A 137 -0.52 -4.95 1.11
N GLY A 138 -0.26 -6.25 1.29
CA GLY A 138 -0.18 -6.90 2.61
C GLY A 138 0.91 -6.33 3.51
N THR A 139 1.99 -5.76 2.96
CA THR A 139 2.99 -5.06 3.77
C THR A 139 2.40 -3.85 4.52
N PHE A 140 1.31 -3.24 4.02
CA PHE A 140 0.63 -2.15 4.72
C PHE A 140 -0.08 -2.63 5.98
N SER A 141 -0.58 -3.88 6.01
CA SER A 141 -1.21 -4.47 7.21
C SER A 141 -0.26 -4.48 8.42
N VAL A 142 1.03 -4.72 8.18
CA VAL A 142 2.06 -4.68 9.23
C VAL A 142 2.21 -3.25 9.77
N GLU A 143 2.15 -2.24 8.91
CA GLU A 143 2.26 -0.83 9.34
C GLU A 143 1.00 -0.33 10.04
N PHE A 144 -0.19 -0.77 9.62
CA PHE A 144 -1.44 -0.45 10.33
C PHE A 144 -1.43 -0.96 11.77
N ARG A 145 -0.86 -2.15 12.00
CA ARG A 145 -0.71 -2.72 13.35
C ARG A 145 0.19 -1.87 14.24
N HIS A 146 1.35 -1.43 13.74
CA HIS A 146 2.28 -0.62 14.55
C HIS A 146 1.71 0.77 14.86
N PHE A 147 0.99 1.40 13.92
CA PHE A 147 0.38 2.71 14.14
C PHE A 147 -0.70 2.69 15.24
N HIS A 148 -1.47 1.61 15.33
CA HIS A 148 -2.47 1.46 16.40
C HIS A 148 -1.82 1.30 17.77
N VAL A 149 -0.68 0.59 17.85
CA VAL A 149 0.06 0.41 19.11
C VAL A 149 0.65 1.73 19.59
N GLU A 150 1.30 2.49 18.71
CA GLU A 150 1.90 3.80 19.04
C GLU A 150 0.87 4.79 19.59
N MET A 151 -0.30 4.91 18.94
CA MET A 151 -1.41 5.74 19.43
C MET A 151 -1.95 5.29 20.81
N THR A 152 -1.97 3.98 21.09
CA THR A 152 -2.50 3.46 22.35
C THR A 152 -1.53 3.74 23.50
N VAL A 153 -0.22 3.66 23.25
CA VAL A 153 0.82 3.94 24.25
C VAL A 153 0.88 5.43 24.60
N ASP A 154 0.86 6.33 23.61
CA ASP A 154 0.82 7.78 23.87
C ASP A 154 -0.42 8.19 24.68
N THR A 155 -1.56 7.56 24.39
CA THR A 155 -2.82 7.79 25.12
C THR A 155 -2.83 7.13 26.49
N LEU A 156 -1.91 6.23 26.81
CA LEU A 156 -1.75 5.61 28.13
C LEU A 156 -0.71 6.32 29.00
N GLU A 157 0.37 6.83 28.41
CA GLU A 157 1.37 7.61 29.15
C GLU A 157 0.83 8.99 29.58
N HIS A 158 -0.03 9.61 28.77
CA HIS A 158 -0.65 10.90 29.11
C HIS A 158 -1.60 10.86 30.33
N PRO A 159 -2.50 9.87 30.50
CA PRO A 159 -3.31 9.74 31.71
C PRO A 159 -2.51 9.23 32.91
N VAL A 160 -1.50 8.36 32.72
CA VAL A 160 -0.67 7.86 33.84
C VAL A 160 0.20 8.98 34.43
N SER A 161 0.82 9.81 33.59
CA SER A 161 1.58 10.98 34.07
C SER A 161 0.70 12.03 34.77
N GLN A 162 -0.54 12.23 34.30
CA GLN A 162 -1.52 13.05 35.01
C GLN A 162 -1.95 12.46 36.36
N PHE A 163 -2.05 11.13 36.45
CA PHE A 163 -2.44 10.44 37.69
C PHE A 163 -1.31 10.49 38.72
N GLU A 164 -0.07 10.17 38.33
CA GLU A 164 1.10 10.26 39.22
C GLU A 164 1.33 11.69 39.73
N SER A 165 1.18 12.70 38.86
CA SER A 165 1.32 14.10 39.28
C SER A 165 0.23 14.52 40.28
N SER A 166 -0.99 14.01 40.12
CA SER A 166 -2.11 14.32 41.03
C SER A 166 -1.97 13.63 42.39
N ASP A 167 -1.47 12.39 42.41
CA ASP A 167 -1.24 11.64 43.64
C ASP A 167 -0.05 12.18 44.44
N VAL A 168 1.04 12.56 43.77
CA VAL A 168 2.20 13.23 44.41
C VAL A 168 1.79 14.58 45.00
N PHE A 169 0.97 15.35 44.30
CA PHE A 169 0.44 16.62 44.81
C PHE A 169 -0.49 16.43 46.02
N ARG A 170 -1.34 15.40 46.01
CA ARG A 170 -2.17 15.03 47.16
C ARG A 170 -1.35 14.65 48.38
N GLN A 171 -0.33 13.80 48.21
CA GLN A 171 0.52 13.38 49.33
C GLN A 171 1.26 14.56 49.96
N HIS A 172 1.68 15.55 49.17
CA HIS A 172 2.30 16.77 49.70
C HIS A 172 1.33 17.63 50.52
N LEU A 173 0.05 17.66 50.14
CA LEU A 173 -0.99 18.40 50.86
C LEU A 173 -1.38 17.76 52.19
N GLU A 174 -1.28 16.43 52.33
CA GLU A 174 -1.56 15.73 53.59
C GLU A 174 -0.41 15.80 54.61
N GLN A 175 0.78 16.25 54.20
CA GLN A 175 1.94 16.42 55.07
C GLN A 175 2.10 17.85 55.64
N LEU A 176 1.16 18.76 55.34
CA LEU A 176 1.18 20.17 55.73
C LEU A 176 0.03 20.48 56.69
#